data_AF-A0A9D7R650-F1
#
_entry.id   AF-A0A9D7R650-F1
#
_cell.length_a   1.000
_cell.length_b   1.000
_cell.length_c   1.000
_cell.angle_alpha   90.00
_cell.angle_beta   90.00
_cell.angle_gamma   90.00
#
_symmetry.space_group_name_H-M   'P 1'
#
loop_
_entity.id
_entity.type
_entity.pdbx_description
1 polymer ?
#
loop_
_entity_poly.entity_id
_entity_poly.type
_entity_poly.pdbx_seq_one_letter_code
_entity_poly.pdbx_strand_id
1 'polypeptide(L)'
;MHRLAALSLAILGATGSASAQGLTYIADPIDNGTSSTGNVIPLAASSSFDESRCHYFFPAQFLPGTGGAIVGIEFSIQSAAAIPYQLLEFSLDHSTGTGLSTTFASNLTSPQLVYSIANQTEVRTNGWNRIDFQTPFFYDGTSSLVLESRKIVDRPATPTGTGATRVLVWPRRTDTVPPVWAYGVFGSGASSAAVATTTYNTEVITRLIFRGATTLTIDSTRNVTGNASRAFYHIGATVTLTTQGAPNAPMGTFFETSILPAGISIPGFGGELWLPTLSYLIDSGALDASGLKSFSANIPSDPTLVGLQANFQSLVLSSSVDFTNVVLAPVAAF
;
A
#
# COMPACT_ATOMS: atom_id res chain seq x y z
N MET A 1 -9.83 -29.50 -27.99
CA MET A 1 -9.99 -28.25 -28.76
C MET A 1 -10.87 -27.30 -27.95
N HIS A 2 -10.28 -26.47 -27.10
CA HIS A 2 -11.02 -25.47 -26.33
C HIS A 2 -11.29 -24.25 -27.22
N ARG A 3 -12.56 -23.94 -27.44
CA ARG A 3 -13.00 -22.76 -28.18
C ARG A 3 -12.84 -21.55 -27.25
N LEU A 4 -11.80 -20.75 -27.47
CA LEU A 4 -11.74 -19.38 -26.95
C LEU A 4 -12.89 -18.59 -27.57
N ALA A 5 -13.87 -18.20 -26.76
CA ALA A 5 -14.91 -17.27 -27.17
C ALA A 5 -14.25 -15.91 -27.42
N ALA A 6 -14.27 -15.45 -28.68
CA ALA A 6 -13.79 -14.13 -29.04
C ALA A 6 -14.75 -13.08 -28.46
N LEU A 7 -14.32 -12.41 -27.39
CA LEU A 7 -15.01 -11.25 -26.85
C LEU A 7 -14.73 -10.05 -27.76
N SER A 8 -15.64 -9.77 -28.71
CA SER A 8 -15.57 -8.57 -29.55
C SER A 8 -15.97 -7.35 -28.72
N LEU A 9 -14.97 -6.66 -28.18
CA LEU A 9 -15.13 -5.44 -27.40
C LEU A 9 -15.22 -4.23 -28.35
N ALA A 10 -16.42 -3.66 -28.49
CA ALA A 10 -16.62 -2.43 -29.25
C ALA A 10 -16.17 -1.22 -28.42
N ILE A 11 -15.05 -0.59 -28.81
CA ILE A 11 -14.54 0.63 -28.18
C ILE A 11 -15.28 1.83 -28.79
N LEU A 12 -16.27 2.36 -28.07
CA LEU A 12 -16.93 3.62 -28.45
C LEU A 12 -16.01 4.78 -28.04
N GLY A 13 -15.54 5.56 -29.01
CA GLY A 13 -14.60 6.66 -28.79
C GLY A 13 -15.19 7.77 -27.91
N ALA A 14 -14.77 7.83 -26.64
CA ALA A 14 -15.08 8.91 -25.73
C ALA A 14 -14.01 10.01 -25.87
N THR A 15 -14.37 11.16 -26.48
CA THR A 15 -13.57 12.38 -26.41
C THR A 15 -13.77 13.03 -25.04
N GLY A 16 -13.03 12.55 -24.03
CA GLY A 16 -13.09 13.07 -22.66
C GLY A 16 -12.27 14.35 -22.52
N SER A 17 -12.87 15.40 -21.97
CA SER A 17 -12.15 16.56 -21.43
C SER A 17 -11.17 16.05 -20.35
N ALA A 18 -9.97 16.64 -20.26
CA ALA A 18 -8.99 16.35 -19.20
C ALA A 18 -9.58 16.76 -17.84
N SER A 19 -10.39 15.87 -17.26
CA SER A 19 -10.87 16.00 -15.90
C SER A 19 -9.65 15.89 -14.98
N ALA A 20 -9.63 16.72 -13.93
CA ALA A 20 -8.62 16.63 -12.89
C ALA A 20 -8.64 15.19 -12.36
N GLN A 21 -7.62 14.40 -12.69
CA GLN A 21 -7.53 13.02 -12.23
C GLN A 21 -7.50 13.04 -10.70
N GLY A 22 -8.45 12.33 -10.10
CA GLY A 22 -8.51 12.15 -8.66
C GLY A 22 -7.23 11.54 -8.12
N LEU A 23 -6.98 11.75 -6.83
CA LEU A 23 -5.95 11.01 -6.12
C LEU A 23 -6.43 9.58 -5.95
N THR A 24 -5.56 8.64 -6.28
CA THR A 24 -5.81 7.21 -6.08
C THR A 24 -4.85 6.67 -5.03
N TYR A 25 -5.21 5.54 -4.44
CA TYR A 25 -4.49 4.98 -3.30
C TYR A 25 -4.17 3.53 -3.56
N ILE A 26 -2.98 3.11 -3.14
CA ILE A 26 -2.73 1.71 -2.82
C ILE A 26 -2.45 1.62 -1.34
N ALA A 27 -2.82 0.49 -0.74
CA ALA A 27 -2.53 0.22 0.65
C ALA A 27 -1.71 -1.07 0.75
N ASP A 28 -0.65 -1.01 1.55
CA ASP A 28 0.16 -2.18 1.88
C ASP A 28 0.47 -2.15 3.39
N PRO A 29 0.18 -3.23 4.13
CA PRO A 29 -0.41 -4.51 3.67
C PRO A 29 -1.94 -4.50 3.54
N ILE A 30 -2.64 -3.50 4.10
CA ILE A 30 -4.10 -3.45 4.16
C ILE A 30 -4.62 -2.01 4.22
N ASP A 31 -5.80 -1.77 3.63
CA ASP A 31 -6.43 -0.45 3.55
C ASP A 31 -7.12 0.03 4.83
N ASN A 32 -6.93 -0.65 5.96
CA ASN A 32 -7.68 -0.38 7.19
C ASN A 32 -6.79 0.06 8.35
N GLY A 33 -7.02 1.30 8.80
CA GLY A 33 -6.31 1.91 9.92
C GLY A 33 -6.79 1.52 11.32
N THR A 34 -7.64 0.51 11.51
CA THR A 34 -8.31 0.29 12.82
C THR A 34 -7.89 -0.96 13.61
N SER A 35 -7.32 -2.03 13.02
CA SER A 35 -7.03 -3.32 13.72
C SER A 35 -5.57 -3.58 14.10
N SER A 36 -4.91 -2.57 14.62
CA SER A 36 -3.46 -2.60 14.79
C SER A 36 -3.03 -2.34 16.22
N THR A 37 -1.86 -2.89 16.57
CA THR A 37 -1.11 -2.42 17.72
C THR A 37 -0.26 -1.22 17.33
N GLY A 38 0.25 -0.52 18.32
CA GLY A 38 1.20 0.57 18.13
C GLY A 38 2.61 0.06 17.94
N ASN A 39 3.38 0.75 17.13
CA ASN A 39 4.83 0.68 17.05
C ASN A 39 5.40 2.10 17.02
N VAL A 40 6.62 2.29 17.50
CA VAL A 40 7.24 3.63 17.52
C VAL A 40 7.93 3.95 16.19
N ILE A 41 8.25 2.94 15.40
CA ILE A 41 8.97 3.07 14.13
C ILE A 41 7.97 2.88 12.97
N PRO A 42 8.09 3.60 11.84
CA PRO A 42 9.13 4.57 11.47
C PRO A 42 8.88 5.95 12.04
N LEU A 43 7.63 6.36 12.19
CA LEU A 43 7.32 7.78 12.34
C LEU A 43 6.90 8.19 13.73
N ALA A 44 6.65 7.28 14.65
CA ALA A 44 6.36 7.67 16.02
C ALA A 44 7.64 8.07 16.79
N ALA A 45 7.52 8.41 18.09
CA ALA A 45 8.66 8.82 18.91
C ALA A 45 8.59 8.19 20.30
N SER A 46 9.76 7.82 20.84
CA SER A 46 9.99 7.47 22.25
C SER A 46 11.49 7.62 22.53
N SER A 47 11.90 7.72 23.80
CA SER A 47 13.31 7.92 24.18
C SER A 47 14.31 6.92 23.57
N SER A 48 13.86 5.72 23.20
CA SER A 48 14.70 4.66 22.59
C SER A 48 14.65 4.59 21.06
N PHE A 49 13.79 5.40 20.43
CA PHE A 49 13.47 5.33 18.99
C PHE A 49 13.35 6.73 18.38
N ASP A 50 14.14 7.68 18.88
CA ASP A 50 14.15 9.07 18.44
C ASP A 50 14.91 9.28 17.15
N GLU A 51 15.87 8.41 16.89
CA GLU A 51 16.62 8.43 15.65
C GLU A 51 16.40 7.11 14.92
N SER A 52 16.06 7.16 13.63
CA SER A 52 15.94 5.94 12.84
C SER A 52 16.13 6.13 11.35
N ARG A 53 16.53 5.05 10.69
CA ARG A 53 16.52 4.85 9.25
C ARG A 53 15.77 3.56 8.94
N CYS A 54 14.79 3.61 8.05
CA CYS A 54 13.92 2.47 7.73
C CYS A 54 13.74 2.35 6.23
N HIS A 55 13.85 1.13 5.70
CA HIS A 55 13.46 0.84 4.32
C HIS A 55 12.21 -0.05 4.31
N TYR A 56 11.24 0.34 3.48
CA TYR A 56 10.06 -0.43 3.12
C TYR A 56 10.20 -0.88 1.69
N PHE A 57 9.71 -2.07 1.38
CA PHE A 57 9.73 -2.63 0.03
C PHE A 57 8.31 -2.89 -0.41
N PHE A 58 7.92 -2.30 -1.54
CA PHE A 58 6.63 -2.51 -2.18
C PHE A 58 6.86 -3.33 -3.45
N PRO A 59 6.50 -4.63 -3.45
CA PRO A 59 6.61 -5.47 -4.63
C PRO A 59 5.79 -4.90 -5.80
N ALA A 60 6.33 -4.99 -7.01
CA ALA A 60 5.69 -4.49 -8.24
C ALA A 60 4.24 -4.97 -8.41
N GLN A 61 3.92 -6.22 -8.04
CA GLN A 61 2.55 -6.75 -8.17
C GLN A 61 1.50 -6.01 -7.32
N PHE A 62 1.92 -5.31 -6.26
CA PHE A 62 1.03 -4.53 -5.39
C PHE A 62 1.02 -3.04 -5.74
N LEU A 63 1.73 -2.65 -6.81
CA LEU A 63 1.78 -1.29 -7.34
C LEU A 63 0.96 -1.16 -8.63
N PRO A 64 0.51 0.05 -9.00
CA PRO A 64 -0.31 0.25 -10.19
C PRO A 64 0.49 -0.02 -11.47
N GLY A 65 0.07 -0.99 -12.28
CA GLY A 65 0.85 -1.44 -13.45
C GLY A 65 1.06 -0.36 -14.52
N THR A 66 0.21 0.67 -14.57
CA THR A 66 0.36 1.79 -15.51
C THR A 66 1.46 2.78 -15.12
N GLY A 67 2.02 2.65 -13.91
CA GLY A 67 2.84 3.70 -13.32
C GLY A 67 2.00 4.92 -12.93
N GLY A 68 2.69 6.00 -12.57
CA GLY A 68 2.06 7.27 -12.20
C GLY A 68 2.90 8.09 -11.23
N ALA A 69 2.46 9.32 -10.97
CA ALA A 69 3.13 10.17 -10.00
C ALA A 69 2.69 9.79 -8.58
N ILE A 70 3.61 9.34 -7.75
CA ILE A 70 3.42 9.23 -6.30
C ILE A 70 3.61 10.62 -5.71
N VAL A 71 2.56 11.14 -5.11
CA VAL A 71 2.50 12.53 -4.61
C VAL A 71 2.45 12.62 -3.10
N GLY A 72 2.42 11.49 -2.41
CA GLY A 72 2.43 11.45 -0.97
C GLY A 72 2.31 10.03 -0.42
N ILE A 73 2.29 9.98 0.90
CA ILE A 73 2.16 8.75 1.66
C ILE A 73 1.23 9.00 2.85
N GLU A 74 0.42 8.01 3.20
CA GLU A 74 -0.32 8.01 4.46
C GLU A 74 0.19 6.93 5.39
N PHE A 75 0.25 7.26 6.67
CA PHE A 75 0.52 6.31 7.74
C PHE A 75 -0.65 6.31 8.69
N SER A 76 -1.05 5.13 9.13
CA SER A 76 -2.06 5.02 10.16
C SER A 76 -1.41 5.19 11.54
N ILE A 77 -1.96 6.07 12.38
CA ILE A 77 -1.44 6.44 13.70
C ILE A 77 -2.38 5.90 14.78
N GLN A 78 -1.82 5.29 15.82
CA GLN A 78 -2.57 4.69 16.92
C GLN A 78 -2.84 5.71 18.02
N SER A 79 -1.85 6.52 18.37
CA SER A 79 -1.95 7.56 19.38
C SER A 79 -1.56 8.91 18.79
N ALA A 80 -2.46 9.88 18.94
CA ALA A 80 -2.20 11.25 18.52
C ALA A 80 -0.98 11.81 19.25
N ALA A 81 -0.13 12.53 18.52
CA ALA A 81 1.10 13.09 19.05
C ALA A 81 1.51 14.33 18.24
N ALA A 82 2.13 15.30 18.91
CA ALA A 82 2.92 16.34 18.27
C ALA A 82 4.39 15.93 18.39
N ILE A 83 5.04 15.64 17.25
CA ILE A 83 6.41 15.14 17.23
C ILE A 83 7.30 16.21 16.62
N PRO A 84 8.21 16.82 17.41
CA PRO A 84 9.21 17.72 16.85
C PRO A 84 10.30 16.91 16.16
N TYR A 85 10.60 17.26 14.92
CA TYR A 85 11.68 16.67 14.15
C TYR A 85 12.79 17.70 13.98
N GLN A 86 14.00 17.34 14.39
CA GLN A 86 15.20 17.99 13.86
C GLN A 86 15.34 17.67 12.37
N LEU A 87 14.98 16.44 11.98
CA LEU A 87 14.96 15.98 10.60
C LEU A 87 13.85 14.93 10.39
N LEU A 88 13.11 15.03 9.30
CA LEU A 88 12.31 13.95 8.76
C LEU A 88 12.40 13.98 7.23
N GLU A 89 12.86 12.87 6.66
CA GLU A 89 13.06 12.72 5.21
C GLU A 89 12.39 11.45 4.69
N PHE A 90 11.91 11.53 3.46
CA PHE A 90 11.53 10.37 2.67
C PHE A 90 12.24 10.40 1.32
N SER A 91 12.80 9.25 0.94
CA SER A 91 13.35 9.02 -0.39
C SER A 91 12.70 7.79 -1.00
N LEU A 92 12.48 7.81 -2.31
CA LEU A 92 11.97 6.68 -3.09
C LEU A 92 12.99 6.26 -4.14
N ASP A 93 13.04 4.98 -4.44
CA ASP A 93 13.82 4.43 -5.56
C ASP A 93 13.08 3.26 -6.19
N HIS A 94 13.30 3.06 -7.49
CA HIS A 94 12.90 1.84 -8.18
C HIS A 94 13.88 0.71 -7.80
N SER A 95 13.37 -0.52 -7.77
CA SER A 95 14.17 -1.70 -7.46
C SER A 95 13.77 -2.88 -8.32
N THR A 96 14.76 -3.63 -8.77
CA THR A 96 14.59 -4.94 -9.43
C THR A 96 14.76 -6.11 -8.46
N GLY A 97 15.06 -5.83 -7.19
CA GLY A 97 15.18 -6.84 -6.15
C GLY A 97 13.82 -7.46 -5.80
N THR A 98 13.85 -8.59 -5.11
CA THR A 98 12.65 -9.26 -4.55
C THR A 98 12.58 -9.13 -3.03
N GLY A 99 13.46 -8.34 -2.43
CA GLY A 99 13.60 -8.21 -0.98
C GLY A 99 14.56 -7.09 -0.58
N LEU A 100 14.70 -6.90 0.72
CA LEU A 100 15.62 -5.93 1.31
C LEU A 100 16.89 -6.62 1.83
N SER A 101 18.03 -6.01 1.54
CA SER A 101 19.30 -6.26 2.23
C SER A 101 19.36 -5.49 3.54
N THR A 102 20.07 -6.00 4.54
CA THR A 102 20.38 -5.23 5.76
C THR A 102 21.32 -4.06 5.50
N THR A 103 22.06 -4.07 4.39
CA THR A 103 22.90 -2.93 3.97
C THR A 103 22.05 -1.92 3.20
N PHE A 104 21.80 -0.75 3.78
CA PHE A 104 20.86 0.21 3.20
C PHE A 104 21.25 0.69 1.81
N ALA A 105 22.55 0.92 1.56
CA ALA A 105 23.04 1.35 0.26
C ALA A 105 22.80 0.31 -0.86
N SER A 106 22.66 -0.98 -0.52
CA SER A 106 22.34 -2.02 -1.50
C SER A 106 20.88 -2.00 -1.96
N ASN A 107 20.01 -1.32 -1.22
CA ASN A 107 18.57 -1.23 -1.53
C ASN A 107 18.20 0.01 -2.35
N LEU A 108 19.11 0.99 -2.47
CA LEU A 108 18.88 2.27 -3.14
C LEU A 108 20.02 2.53 -4.14
N THR A 109 19.73 2.36 -5.43
CA THR A 109 20.66 2.60 -6.54
C THR A 109 20.64 4.05 -7.01
N SER A 110 19.47 4.70 -7.01
CA SER A 110 19.27 6.08 -7.47
C SER A 110 18.16 6.78 -6.69
N PRO A 111 18.28 6.91 -5.35
CA PRO A 111 17.22 7.45 -4.52
C PRO A 111 16.89 8.90 -4.87
N GLN A 112 15.59 9.19 -5.01
CA GLN A 112 15.05 10.53 -5.13
C GLN A 112 14.49 10.98 -3.78
N LEU A 113 15.01 12.09 -3.24
CA LEU A 113 14.42 12.76 -2.08
C LEU A 113 13.09 13.40 -2.48
N VAL A 114 11.99 12.97 -1.86
CA VAL A 114 10.63 13.40 -2.20
C VAL A 114 10.02 14.32 -1.13
N TYR A 115 10.56 14.29 0.08
CA TYR A 115 10.12 15.12 1.20
C TYR A 115 11.27 15.29 2.19
N SER A 116 11.48 16.52 2.65
CA SER A 116 12.40 16.83 3.74
C SER A 116 11.86 18.00 4.57
N ILE A 117 11.78 17.81 5.88
CA ILE A 117 11.57 18.88 6.85
C ILE A 117 12.70 18.88 7.88
N ALA A 118 13.02 20.06 8.39
CA ALA A 118 13.98 20.23 9.47
C ALA A 118 13.44 21.25 10.47
N ASN A 119 13.62 20.95 11.76
CA ASN A 119 13.16 21.78 12.90
C ASN A 119 11.67 22.12 12.83
N GLN A 120 10.83 21.13 12.54
CA GLN A 120 9.37 21.28 12.43
C GLN A 120 8.63 20.28 13.31
N THR A 121 7.44 20.66 13.76
CA THR A 121 6.57 19.76 14.53
C THR A 121 5.46 19.22 13.64
N GLU A 122 5.39 17.90 13.54
CA GLU A 122 4.30 17.20 12.88
C GLU A 122 3.23 16.85 13.91
N VAL A 123 2.03 17.43 13.74
CA VAL A 123 0.87 17.13 14.56
C VAL A 123 0.09 16.01 13.91
N ARG A 124 -0.11 14.92 14.66
CA ARG A 124 -0.79 13.72 14.16
C ARG A 124 -1.99 13.37 15.01
N THR A 125 -3.02 12.90 14.33
CA THR A 125 -4.28 12.44 14.93
C THR A 125 -4.40 10.92 14.88
N ASN A 126 -5.29 10.32 15.65
CA ASN A 126 -5.56 8.88 15.53
C ASN A 126 -6.21 8.59 14.17
N GLY A 127 -5.66 7.66 13.40
CA GLY A 127 -6.12 7.32 12.05
C GLY A 127 -5.10 7.64 10.96
N TRP A 128 -5.57 7.80 9.72
CA TRP A 128 -4.70 8.10 8.59
C TRP A 128 -4.17 9.53 8.65
N ASN A 129 -2.84 9.66 8.61
CA ASN A 129 -2.15 10.94 8.55
C ASN A 129 -1.35 10.98 7.26
N ARG A 130 -1.63 12.01 6.46
CA ARG A 130 -1.06 12.22 5.13
C ARG A 130 0.18 13.10 5.22
N ILE A 131 1.20 12.72 4.46
CA ILE A 131 2.38 13.52 4.19
C ILE A 131 2.45 13.70 2.67
N ASP A 132 2.24 14.94 2.22
CA ASP A 132 2.42 15.30 0.81
C ASP A 132 3.89 15.42 0.47
N PHE A 133 4.29 14.80 -0.63
CA PHE A 133 5.64 14.95 -1.14
C PHE A 133 5.83 16.35 -1.73
N GLN A 134 6.98 16.95 -1.41
CA GLN A 134 7.41 18.22 -1.99
C GLN A 134 7.78 18.04 -3.47
N THR A 135 8.32 16.86 -3.81
CA THR A 135 8.65 16.48 -5.19
C THR A 135 7.94 15.16 -5.51
N PRO A 136 7.07 15.10 -6.54
CA PRO A 136 6.49 13.84 -6.98
C PRO A 136 7.56 12.83 -7.41
N PHE A 137 7.31 11.55 -7.11
CA PHE A 137 8.11 10.44 -7.63
C PHE A 137 7.38 9.75 -8.78
N PHE A 138 8.02 9.59 -9.93
CA PHE A 138 7.37 8.97 -11.09
C PHE A 138 7.64 7.46 -11.11
N TYR A 139 6.63 6.68 -10.72
CA TYR A 139 6.67 5.23 -10.80
C TYR A 139 6.54 4.76 -12.26
N ASP A 140 7.33 3.76 -12.64
CA ASP A 140 7.45 3.26 -14.01
C ASP A 140 6.39 2.21 -14.39
N GLY A 141 5.65 1.71 -13.41
CA GLY A 141 4.61 0.70 -13.60
C GLY A 141 5.10 -0.75 -13.52
N THR A 142 6.42 -0.99 -13.47
CA THR A 142 6.98 -2.34 -13.58
C THR A 142 7.98 -2.70 -12.48
N SER A 143 8.72 -1.73 -11.94
CA SER A 143 9.72 -2.01 -10.90
C SER A 143 9.07 -2.19 -9.52
N SER A 144 9.76 -2.86 -8.60
CA SER A 144 9.39 -2.72 -7.19
C SER A 144 9.82 -1.34 -6.68
N LEU A 145 9.30 -0.91 -5.53
CA LEU A 145 9.71 0.36 -4.91
C LEU A 145 10.37 0.12 -3.57
N VAL A 146 11.42 0.88 -3.30
CA VAL A 146 11.98 1.04 -1.96
C VAL A 146 11.68 2.44 -1.46
N LEU A 147 11.00 2.53 -0.33
CA LEU A 147 10.82 3.77 0.41
C LEU A 147 11.79 3.79 1.58
N GLU A 148 12.66 4.78 1.60
CA GLU A 148 13.45 5.13 2.77
C GLU A 148 12.75 6.20 3.59
N SER A 149 12.72 6.01 4.91
CA SER A 149 12.42 7.06 5.88
C SER A 149 13.62 7.27 6.80
N ARG A 150 14.02 8.52 6.99
CA ARG A 150 15.01 8.93 7.99
C ARG A 150 14.36 9.92 8.94
N LYS A 151 14.61 9.76 10.23
CA LYS A 151 14.17 10.75 11.22
C LYS A 151 15.21 10.99 12.31
N ILE A 152 15.13 12.19 12.86
CA ILE A 152 15.77 12.62 14.09
C ILE A 152 14.73 13.45 14.85
N VAL A 153 14.21 12.92 15.96
CA VAL A 153 13.29 13.63 16.85
C VAL A 153 14.06 14.63 17.68
N ASP A 154 13.59 15.88 17.78
CA ASP A 154 14.17 16.89 18.66
C ASP A 154 13.68 16.69 20.11
N ARG A 155 14.26 15.67 20.75
CA ARG A 155 13.92 15.30 22.13
C ARG A 155 14.27 16.39 23.15
N PRO A 156 15.41 17.11 23.06
CA PRO A 156 15.72 18.20 23.99
C PRO A 156 14.68 19.33 23.95
N ALA A 157 14.11 19.65 22.79
CA ALA A 157 13.06 20.66 22.69
C ALA A 157 11.69 20.17 23.17
N THR A 158 11.42 18.86 23.25
CA THR A 158 10.12 18.33 23.72
C THR A 158 10.24 16.97 24.42
N PRO A 159 10.43 16.95 25.76
CA PRO A 159 10.71 15.73 26.52
C PRO A 159 9.58 14.69 26.51
N THR A 160 8.33 15.10 26.27
CA THR A 160 7.12 14.30 26.54
C THR A 160 6.48 13.68 25.30
N GLY A 161 6.96 14.01 24.08
CA GLY A 161 6.36 13.52 22.84
C GLY A 161 6.48 12.01 22.69
N THR A 162 5.39 11.27 22.91
CA THR A 162 5.30 9.84 22.59
C THR A 162 4.16 9.63 21.60
N GLY A 163 4.42 8.83 20.58
CA GLY A 163 3.42 8.44 19.60
C GLY A 163 3.57 6.98 19.25
N ALA A 164 2.59 6.43 18.54
CA ALA A 164 2.70 5.12 17.94
C ALA A 164 2.06 5.10 16.55
N THR A 165 2.78 4.61 15.55
CA THR A 165 2.25 4.19 14.24
C THR A 165 1.56 2.86 14.39
N ARG A 166 0.57 2.59 13.55
CA ARG A 166 -0.16 1.34 13.53
C ARG A 166 0.57 0.31 12.70
N VAL A 167 0.69 -0.90 13.24
CA VAL A 167 1.27 -2.05 12.54
C VAL A 167 0.26 -3.18 12.41
N LEU A 168 0.37 -3.95 11.32
CA LEU A 168 -0.41 -5.14 11.12
C LEU A 168 0.16 -6.27 11.99
N VAL A 169 -0.59 -6.70 12.99
CA VAL A 169 -0.22 -7.85 13.84
C VAL A 169 -0.96 -9.11 13.43
N TRP A 170 -2.25 -8.99 13.08
CA TRP A 170 -3.09 -10.14 12.72
C TRP A 170 -4.15 -9.80 11.64
N PRO A 171 -4.32 -10.64 10.61
CA PRO A 171 -3.41 -11.72 10.22
C PRO A 171 -2.11 -11.11 9.71
N ARG A 172 -0.97 -11.59 10.22
CA ARG A 172 0.33 -11.09 9.78
C ARG A 172 0.58 -11.53 8.34
N ARG A 173 0.98 -10.62 7.46
CA ARG A 173 1.46 -10.99 6.12
C ARG A 173 2.86 -11.58 6.28
N THR A 174 3.04 -12.81 5.83
CA THR A 174 4.36 -13.49 5.80
C THR A 174 4.90 -13.58 4.38
N ASP A 175 4.09 -13.17 3.41
CA ASP A 175 4.34 -13.12 1.98
C ASP A 175 4.82 -11.74 1.50
N THR A 176 4.85 -10.76 2.40
CA THR A 176 5.43 -9.42 2.24
C THR A 176 6.89 -9.42 2.68
N VAL A 177 7.67 -8.52 2.08
CA VAL A 177 9.08 -8.36 2.45
C VAL A 177 9.15 -7.58 3.78
N PRO A 178 9.75 -8.15 4.83
CA PRO A 178 9.85 -7.46 6.11
C PRO A 178 10.74 -6.21 5.99
N PRO A 179 10.35 -5.07 6.58
CA PRO A 179 11.15 -3.87 6.49
C PRO A 179 12.42 -3.98 7.35
N VAL A 180 13.48 -3.28 6.96
CA VAL A 180 14.79 -3.29 7.65
C VAL A 180 15.09 -1.92 8.26
N TRP A 181 15.47 -1.90 9.53
CA TRP A 181 15.57 -0.68 10.34
C TRP A 181 16.90 -0.57 11.09
N ALA A 182 17.38 0.66 11.23
CA ALA A 182 18.30 1.07 12.26
C ALA A 182 17.59 2.09 13.15
N TYR A 183 17.70 1.97 14.47
CA TYR A 183 17.07 2.89 15.42
C TYR A 183 17.94 3.11 16.65
N GLY A 184 17.66 4.19 17.37
CA GLY A 184 18.29 4.47 18.64
C GLY A 184 17.74 5.71 19.35
N VAL A 185 18.41 6.04 20.44
CA VAL A 185 18.20 7.29 21.19
C VAL A 185 18.61 8.49 20.32
N PHE A 186 18.18 9.70 20.70
CA PHE A 186 18.63 10.92 20.05
C PHE A 186 20.17 11.03 20.01
N GLY A 187 20.72 11.26 18.82
CA GLY A 187 22.17 11.40 18.60
C GLY A 187 22.93 10.08 18.50
N SER A 188 22.24 8.95 18.34
CA SER A 188 22.88 7.64 18.18
C SER A 188 23.50 7.43 16.80
N GLY A 189 23.18 8.28 15.82
CA GLY A 189 23.60 8.11 14.42
C GLY A 189 22.77 7.06 13.65
N ALA A 190 21.64 6.62 14.21
CA ALA A 190 20.79 5.61 13.56
C ALA A 190 20.17 6.10 12.24
N SER A 191 19.98 7.41 12.07
CA SER A 191 19.41 8.02 10.85
C SER A 191 20.35 7.91 9.65
N SER A 192 21.66 7.76 9.90
CA SER A 192 22.71 7.64 8.90
C SER A 192 23.41 6.28 8.92
N ALA A 193 22.92 5.32 9.70
CA ALA A 193 23.48 3.99 9.80
C ALA A 193 23.61 3.34 8.40
N ALA A 194 24.73 2.67 8.15
CA ALA A 194 24.97 1.95 6.89
C ALA A 194 24.24 0.60 6.84
N VAL A 195 24.00 0.00 8.01
CA VAL A 195 23.43 -1.33 8.18
C VAL A 195 22.25 -1.26 9.15
N ALA A 196 21.19 -1.99 8.83
CA ALA A 196 20.04 -2.19 9.70
C ALA A 196 20.42 -2.99 10.96
N THR A 197 19.93 -2.56 12.11
CA THR A 197 20.07 -3.27 13.39
C THR A 197 19.02 -4.37 13.55
N THR A 198 17.93 -4.32 12.80
CA THR A 198 16.82 -5.25 12.93
C THR A 198 16.06 -5.40 11.61
N THR A 199 15.64 -6.63 11.32
CA THR A 199 14.59 -6.91 10.34
C THR A 199 13.28 -7.05 11.10
N TYR A 200 12.37 -6.10 10.90
CA TYR A 200 11.13 -6.09 11.66
C TYR A 200 10.10 -6.96 10.98
N ASN A 201 9.33 -7.67 11.78
CA ASN A 201 8.52 -8.75 11.28
C ASN A 201 7.07 -8.27 11.02
N THR A 202 6.63 -7.14 11.59
CA THR A 202 5.31 -6.53 11.29
C THR A 202 5.42 -5.42 10.25
N GLU A 203 4.50 -5.35 9.29
CA GLU A 203 4.40 -4.17 8.44
C GLU A 203 3.75 -3.00 9.16
N VAL A 204 4.22 -1.80 8.81
CA VAL A 204 3.52 -0.56 9.14
C VAL A 204 2.40 -0.40 8.15
N ILE A 205 1.22 -0.01 8.63
CA ILE A 205 0.07 0.20 7.76
C ILE A 205 0.28 1.52 7.01
N THR A 206 0.53 1.41 5.71
CA THR A 206 0.87 2.53 4.83
C THR A 206 0.01 2.57 3.58
N ARG A 207 -0.15 3.76 3.02
CA ARG A 207 -0.72 3.96 1.68
C ARG A 207 0.16 4.86 0.85
N LEU A 208 0.39 4.50 -0.41
CA LEU A 208 0.99 5.41 -1.38
C LEU A 208 -0.13 6.12 -2.13
N ILE A 209 0.01 7.44 -2.26
CA ILE A 209 -0.97 8.29 -2.95
C ILE A 209 -0.47 8.53 -4.36
N PHE A 210 -1.21 8.00 -5.33
CA PHE A 210 -0.94 8.17 -6.75
C PHE A 210 -1.80 9.29 -7.32
N ARG A 211 -1.29 9.92 -8.38
CA ARG A 211 -2.04 10.78 -9.28
C ARG A 211 -2.01 10.15 -10.67
N GLY A 212 -3.20 9.90 -11.21
CA GLY A 212 -3.38 9.41 -12.57
C GLY A 212 -3.17 7.91 -12.78
N ALA A 213 -2.96 7.14 -11.71
CA ALA A 213 -2.84 5.69 -11.79
C ALA A 213 -4.19 5.03 -11.48
N THR A 214 -4.53 3.96 -12.20
CA THR A 214 -5.68 3.12 -11.88
C THR A 214 -5.30 2.15 -10.77
N THR A 215 -6.08 2.13 -9.69
CA THR A 215 -5.77 1.33 -8.48
C THR A 215 -6.95 0.49 -8.05
N LEU A 216 -6.66 -0.54 -7.27
CA LEU A 216 -7.63 -1.34 -6.55
C LEU A 216 -7.25 -1.31 -5.07
N THR A 217 -8.21 -1.03 -4.19
CA THR A 217 -8.05 -1.17 -2.75
C THR A 217 -9.00 -2.19 -2.18
N ILE A 218 -8.69 -2.69 -0.98
CA ILE A 218 -9.47 -3.70 -0.30
C ILE A 218 -9.61 -3.38 1.19
N ASP A 219 -10.85 -3.42 1.66
CA ASP A 219 -11.21 -3.29 3.07
C ASP A 219 -12.10 -4.46 3.50
N SER A 220 -12.24 -4.66 4.81
CA SER A 220 -13.17 -5.63 5.37
C SER A 220 -13.79 -5.15 6.67
N THR A 221 -15.05 -5.50 6.88
CA THR A 221 -15.75 -5.22 8.14
C THR A 221 -15.01 -5.84 9.31
N ARG A 222 -14.81 -5.05 10.37
CA ARG A 222 -14.20 -5.53 11.60
C ARG A 222 -15.19 -6.35 12.43
N ASN A 223 -14.72 -7.43 13.05
CA ASN A 223 -15.49 -8.06 14.11
C ASN A 223 -15.45 -7.18 15.37
N VAL A 224 -16.59 -6.56 15.70
CA VAL A 224 -16.73 -5.72 16.90
C VAL A 224 -17.18 -6.51 18.14
N THR A 225 -17.46 -7.80 18.01
CA THR A 225 -17.94 -8.66 19.10
C THR A 225 -16.83 -9.55 19.67
N GLY A 226 -16.68 -9.52 21.00
CA GLY A 226 -15.95 -10.53 21.78
C GLY A 226 -14.42 -10.43 21.80
N ASN A 227 -13.76 -9.83 20.80
CA ASN A 227 -12.33 -9.54 20.86
C ASN A 227 -11.94 -8.45 19.84
N ALA A 228 -11.49 -7.28 20.31
CA ALA A 228 -11.06 -6.17 19.46
C ALA A 228 -9.83 -6.50 18.58
N SER A 229 -9.10 -7.57 18.88
CA SER A 229 -7.99 -8.10 18.08
C SER A 229 -8.45 -9.06 16.97
N ARG A 230 -9.75 -9.29 16.79
CA ARG A 230 -10.25 -10.17 15.71
C ARG A 230 -10.00 -9.54 14.35
N ALA A 231 -9.38 -10.38 13.52
CA ALA A 231 -8.88 -10.12 12.19
C ALA A 231 -9.93 -9.50 11.26
N PHE A 232 -9.45 -8.63 10.37
CA PHE A 232 -10.12 -8.39 9.10
C PHE A 232 -10.24 -9.70 8.32
N TYR A 233 -11.17 -9.75 7.37
CA TYR A 233 -11.35 -10.94 6.52
C TYR A 233 -11.71 -12.22 7.31
N HIS A 234 -12.38 -12.07 8.45
CA HIS A 234 -12.89 -13.21 9.22
C HIS A 234 -14.12 -13.84 8.54
N ILE A 235 -14.43 -15.08 8.89
CA ILE A 235 -15.68 -15.76 8.49
C ILE A 235 -16.88 -14.87 8.83
N GLY A 236 -17.78 -14.68 7.87
CA GLY A 236 -18.96 -13.81 8.00
C GLY A 236 -18.70 -12.31 7.78
N ALA A 237 -17.44 -11.89 7.56
CA ALA A 237 -17.15 -10.49 7.25
C ALA A 237 -17.62 -10.12 5.83
N THR A 238 -17.83 -8.83 5.60
CA THR A 238 -17.93 -8.28 4.26
C THR A 238 -16.54 -7.81 3.82
N VAL A 239 -16.15 -8.16 2.60
CA VAL A 239 -14.99 -7.64 1.86
C VAL A 239 -15.50 -6.57 0.92
N THR A 240 -14.87 -5.41 0.91
CA THR A 240 -15.16 -4.32 -0.03
C THR A 240 -13.93 -4.05 -0.88
N LEU A 241 -14.08 -4.25 -2.18
CA LEU A 241 -13.09 -3.90 -3.20
C LEU A 241 -13.47 -2.55 -3.78
N THR A 242 -12.52 -1.62 -3.88
CA THR A 242 -12.77 -0.31 -4.53
C THR A 242 -11.77 -0.09 -5.65
N THR A 243 -12.27 -0.14 -6.88
CA THR A 243 -11.48 0.24 -8.07
C THR A 243 -11.54 1.75 -8.25
N GLN A 244 -10.40 2.36 -8.53
CA GLN A 244 -10.24 3.79 -8.72
C GLN A 244 -9.57 4.05 -10.07
N GLY A 245 -10.06 5.01 -10.85
CA GLY A 245 -9.55 5.31 -12.18
C GLY A 245 -10.25 6.52 -12.81
N ALA A 246 -10.26 6.58 -14.14
CA ALA A 246 -10.92 7.68 -14.86
C ALA A 246 -12.46 7.64 -14.67
N PRO A 247 -13.14 8.77 -14.43
CA PRO A 247 -14.59 8.82 -14.30
C PRO A 247 -15.32 8.17 -15.49
N ASN A 248 -16.36 7.38 -15.22
CA ASN A 248 -17.17 6.65 -16.20
C ASN A 248 -16.42 5.57 -17.02
N ALA A 249 -15.15 5.26 -16.71
CA ALA A 249 -14.42 4.20 -17.38
C ALA A 249 -15.08 2.83 -17.12
N PRO A 250 -15.36 2.02 -18.17
CA PRO A 250 -15.78 0.64 -17.97
C PRO A 250 -14.71 -0.16 -17.21
N MET A 251 -15.13 -1.14 -16.43
CA MET A 251 -14.24 -1.96 -15.61
C MET A 251 -14.76 -3.38 -15.43
N GLY A 252 -13.84 -4.29 -15.12
CA GLY A 252 -14.12 -5.65 -14.64
C GLY A 252 -13.15 -6.01 -13.51
N THR A 253 -13.67 -6.59 -12.43
CA THR A 253 -12.86 -7.07 -11.30
C THR A 253 -12.78 -8.59 -11.32
N PHE A 254 -11.57 -9.10 -11.21
CA PHE A 254 -11.26 -10.52 -11.28
C PHE A 254 -10.79 -11.04 -9.92
N PHE A 255 -11.03 -12.33 -9.68
CA PHE A 255 -10.64 -13.05 -8.47
C PHE A 255 -9.92 -14.35 -8.80
N GLU A 256 -8.87 -14.66 -8.03
CA GLU A 256 -8.12 -15.92 -8.04
C GLU A 256 -7.56 -16.30 -6.66
N THR A 257 -7.19 -17.57 -6.48
CA THR A 257 -6.57 -18.04 -5.22
C THR A 257 -5.04 -18.03 -5.24
N SER A 258 -4.43 -17.69 -6.36
CA SER A 258 -2.98 -17.59 -6.51
C SER A 258 -2.57 -16.37 -7.35
N ILE A 259 -1.31 -15.99 -7.24
CA ILE A 259 -0.67 -14.94 -8.03
C ILE A 259 0.39 -15.62 -8.92
N LEU A 260 0.54 -15.15 -10.15
CA LEU A 260 1.61 -15.57 -11.04
C LEU A 260 2.99 -15.20 -10.45
N PRO A 261 4.03 -16.03 -10.63
CA PRO A 261 5.37 -15.73 -10.13
C PRO A 261 6.01 -14.52 -10.83
N ALA A 262 5.50 -14.14 -12.00
CA ALA A 262 5.88 -12.95 -12.75
C ALA A 262 4.65 -12.40 -13.49
N GLY A 263 4.55 -11.08 -13.59
CA GLY A 263 3.51 -10.42 -14.36
C GLY A 263 3.63 -10.72 -15.85
N ILE A 264 2.48 -10.81 -16.52
CA ILE A 264 2.42 -11.00 -17.98
C ILE A 264 2.01 -9.68 -18.60
N SER A 265 2.93 -9.04 -19.33
CA SER A 265 2.60 -7.88 -20.17
C SER A 265 1.77 -8.31 -21.38
N ILE A 266 0.59 -7.72 -21.55
CA ILE A 266 -0.28 -7.98 -22.70
C ILE A 266 -0.14 -6.80 -23.68
N PRO A 267 0.27 -7.03 -24.94
CA PRO A 267 0.40 -5.94 -25.91
C PRO A 267 -0.88 -5.11 -26.05
N GLY A 268 -0.77 -3.80 -25.90
CA GLY A 268 -1.88 -2.85 -25.94
C GLY A 268 -2.60 -2.62 -24.61
N PHE A 269 -2.17 -3.31 -23.54
CA PHE A 269 -2.68 -3.12 -22.19
C PHE A 269 -1.60 -2.42 -21.34
N GLY A 270 -2.01 -1.46 -20.51
CA GLY A 270 -1.16 -0.87 -19.48
C GLY A 270 -1.04 -1.80 -18.28
N GLY A 271 0.17 -1.93 -17.74
CA GLY A 271 0.47 -2.82 -16.62
C GLY A 271 0.59 -4.29 -16.99
N GLU A 272 0.57 -5.13 -15.96
CA GLU A 272 0.81 -6.57 -16.07
C GLU A 272 -0.35 -7.37 -15.48
N LEU A 273 -0.71 -8.47 -16.14
CA LEU A 273 -1.63 -9.45 -15.60
C LEU A 273 -0.88 -10.31 -14.58
N TRP A 274 -1.36 -10.32 -13.34
CA TRP A 274 -0.78 -11.11 -12.25
C TRP A 274 -1.68 -12.26 -11.80
N LEU A 275 -2.94 -12.28 -12.23
CA LEU A 275 -3.84 -13.40 -11.96
C LEU A 275 -3.72 -14.47 -13.05
N PRO A 276 -3.74 -15.78 -12.70
CA PRO A 276 -3.77 -16.86 -13.67
C PRO A 276 -4.92 -16.76 -14.69
N THR A 277 -4.75 -17.40 -15.84
CA THR A 277 -5.67 -17.37 -17.01
C THR A 277 -7.07 -17.98 -16.78
N LEU A 278 -7.38 -18.46 -15.57
CA LEU A 278 -8.71 -18.96 -15.16
C LEU A 278 -9.42 -18.02 -14.18
N SER A 279 -9.09 -16.73 -14.21
CA SER A 279 -9.68 -15.74 -13.31
C SER A 279 -11.20 -15.62 -13.44
N TYR A 280 -11.90 -15.58 -12.31
CA TYR A 280 -13.36 -15.40 -12.26
C TYR A 280 -13.71 -13.91 -12.26
N LEU A 281 -14.52 -13.46 -13.22
CA LEU A 281 -15.11 -12.12 -13.21
C LEU A 281 -16.18 -12.05 -12.11
N ILE A 282 -15.96 -11.24 -11.08
CA ILE A 282 -16.86 -11.12 -9.91
C ILE A 282 -17.68 -9.83 -9.91
N ASP A 283 -17.23 -8.80 -10.63
CA ASP A 283 -17.94 -7.54 -10.82
C ASP A 283 -17.56 -6.90 -12.15
N SER A 284 -18.48 -6.15 -12.73
CA SER A 284 -18.24 -5.33 -13.93
C SER A 284 -19.18 -4.15 -13.98
N GLY A 285 -18.81 -3.09 -14.67
CA GLY A 285 -19.67 -1.92 -14.88
C GLY A 285 -18.84 -0.70 -15.28
N ALA A 286 -19.26 0.49 -14.86
CA ALA A 286 -18.48 1.71 -15.04
C ALA A 286 -18.13 2.32 -13.68
N LEU A 287 -16.98 2.98 -13.61
CA LEU A 287 -16.61 3.86 -12.50
C LEU A 287 -17.61 5.04 -12.45
N ASP A 288 -17.91 5.55 -11.27
CA ASP A 288 -18.83 6.67 -11.09
C ASP A 288 -18.19 8.01 -11.57
N ALA A 289 -18.92 9.12 -11.38
CA ALA A 289 -18.45 10.46 -11.75
C ALA A 289 -17.21 10.91 -10.95
N SER A 290 -16.92 10.27 -9.81
CA SER A 290 -15.71 10.49 -9.02
C SER A 290 -14.55 9.58 -9.40
N GLY A 291 -14.78 8.64 -10.34
CA GLY A 291 -13.77 7.67 -10.75
C GLY A 291 -13.67 6.47 -9.82
N LEU A 292 -14.72 6.16 -9.06
CA LEU A 292 -14.74 5.07 -8.09
C LEU A 292 -15.82 4.03 -8.42
N LYS A 293 -15.55 2.76 -8.13
CA LYS A 293 -16.59 1.73 -8.06
C LYS A 293 -16.23 0.73 -6.96
N SER A 294 -17.20 0.50 -6.07
CA SER A 294 -17.05 -0.47 -5.00
C SER A 294 -17.90 -1.71 -5.24
N PHE A 295 -17.30 -2.87 -5.04
CA PHE A 295 -17.95 -4.17 -4.97
C PHE A 295 -17.86 -4.70 -3.54
N SER A 296 -18.93 -5.31 -3.03
CA SER A 296 -18.91 -5.94 -1.71
C SER A 296 -19.41 -7.37 -1.78
N ALA A 297 -18.68 -8.28 -1.15
CA ALA A 297 -19.04 -9.68 -1.03
C ALA A 297 -18.93 -10.13 0.43
N ASN A 298 -19.83 -11.02 0.84
CA ASN A 298 -19.76 -11.62 2.16
C ASN A 298 -18.89 -12.87 2.10
N ILE A 299 -17.94 -12.97 3.03
CA ILE A 299 -17.25 -14.22 3.34
C ILE A 299 -18.29 -15.14 3.99
N PRO A 300 -18.56 -16.34 3.43
CA PRO A 300 -19.58 -17.22 3.96
C PRO A 300 -19.35 -17.51 5.45
N SER A 301 -20.42 -17.55 6.25
CA SER A 301 -20.36 -17.89 7.67
C SER A 301 -20.23 -19.40 7.88
N ASP A 302 -19.33 -20.04 7.14
CA ASP A 302 -19.05 -21.47 7.21
C ASP A 302 -17.76 -21.71 8.01
N PRO A 303 -17.84 -22.27 9.23
CA PRO A 303 -16.68 -22.51 10.09
C PRO A 303 -15.66 -23.48 9.48
N THR A 304 -16.01 -24.21 8.41
CA THR A 304 -15.09 -25.11 7.71
C THR A 304 -14.17 -24.39 6.72
N LEU A 305 -14.41 -23.09 6.42
CA LEU A 305 -13.58 -22.29 5.51
C LEU A 305 -12.27 -21.83 6.16
N VAL A 306 -11.28 -22.71 6.26
CA VAL A 306 -9.98 -22.37 6.86
C VAL A 306 -8.93 -22.00 5.80
N GLY A 307 -8.32 -20.83 5.94
CA GLY A 307 -7.07 -20.48 5.25
C GLY A 307 -7.17 -20.13 3.77
N LEU A 308 -8.31 -19.57 3.33
CA LEU A 308 -8.45 -19.12 1.95
C LEU A 308 -7.69 -17.81 1.73
N GLN A 309 -6.76 -17.80 0.76
CA GLN A 309 -6.14 -16.57 0.28
C GLN A 309 -6.81 -16.18 -1.05
N ALA A 310 -7.36 -14.98 -1.09
CA ALA A 310 -8.02 -14.41 -2.26
C ALA A 310 -7.20 -13.25 -2.82
N ASN A 311 -6.95 -13.25 -4.12
CA ASN A 311 -6.25 -12.19 -4.84
C ASN A 311 -7.20 -11.57 -5.85
N PHE A 312 -7.16 -10.24 -5.96
CA PHE A 312 -8.03 -9.49 -6.84
C PHE A 312 -7.23 -8.53 -7.69
N GLN A 313 -7.66 -8.36 -8.93
CA GLN A 313 -7.10 -7.38 -9.87
C GLN A 313 -8.24 -6.87 -10.74
N SER A 314 -8.25 -5.58 -11.02
CA SER A 314 -9.23 -4.97 -11.92
C SER A 314 -8.60 -4.66 -13.27
N LEU A 315 -9.43 -4.72 -14.30
CA LEU A 315 -9.16 -4.17 -15.62
C LEU A 315 -10.05 -2.94 -15.81
N VAL A 316 -9.47 -1.81 -16.20
CA VAL A 316 -10.20 -0.57 -16.45
C VAL A 316 -9.96 -0.11 -17.88
N LEU A 317 -11.04 0.24 -18.58
CA LEU A 317 -11.03 0.65 -19.97
C LEU A 317 -11.21 2.17 -20.01
N SER A 318 -10.13 2.89 -20.29
CA SER A 318 -10.12 4.34 -20.44
C SER A 318 -9.70 4.70 -21.87
N SER A 319 -8.84 5.71 -22.05
CA SER A 319 -8.08 5.88 -23.31
C SER A 319 -7.13 4.72 -23.59
N SER A 320 -6.80 3.93 -22.56
CA SER A 320 -6.02 2.68 -22.60
C SER A 320 -6.75 1.59 -21.82
N VAL A 321 -6.36 0.33 -22.02
CA VAL A 321 -6.88 -0.80 -21.24
C VAL A 321 -5.86 -1.13 -20.17
N ASP A 322 -6.17 -0.88 -18.90
CA ASP A 322 -5.18 -0.86 -17.83
C ASP A 322 -5.49 -1.88 -16.74
N PHE A 323 -4.48 -2.66 -16.34
CA PHE A 323 -4.53 -3.47 -15.14
C PHE A 323 -4.20 -2.63 -13.90
N THR A 324 -4.96 -2.84 -12.83
CA THR A 324 -4.63 -2.29 -11.51
C THR A 324 -3.52 -3.09 -10.83
N ASN A 325 -3.08 -2.60 -9.66
CA ASN A 325 -2.38 -3.44 -8.69
C ASN A 325 -3.21 -4.65 -8.27
N VAL A 326 -2.53 -5.68 -7.76
CA VAL A 326 -3.16 -6.78 -7.03
C VAL A 326 -3.48 -6.32 -5.61
N VAL A 327 -4.60 -6.79 -5.07
CA VAL A 327 -4.90 -6.74 -3.63
C VAL A 327 -5.21 -8.13 -3.11
N LEU A 328 -4.97 -8.36 -1.82
CA LEU A 328 -5.04 -9.67 -1.20
C LEU A 328 -5.93 -9.64 0.05
N ALA A 329 -6.84 -10.60 0.15
CA ALA A 329 -7.62 -10.89 1.35
C ALA A 329 -7.22 -12.25 1.93
N PRO A 330 -6.49 -12.28 3.05
CA PRO A 330 -6.21 -13.51 3.77
C PRO A 330 -7.43 -13.86 4.63
N VAL A 331 -8.32 -14.72 4.11
CA VAL A 331 -9.48 -15.19 4.87
C VAL A 331 -9.03 -16.24 5.87
N ALA A 332 -8.93 -15.81 7.13
CA ALA A 332 -8.60 -16.68 8.25
C ALA A 332 -9.88 -17.12 8.97
N ALA A 333 -10.17 -18.42 9.00
CA ALA A 333 -11.00 -19.00 10.05
C ALA A 333 -10.19 -19.07 11.34
N PHE A 334 -10.80 -18.65 12.44
CA PHE A 334 -10.32 -18.88 13.79
C PHE A 334 -11.25 -19.84 14.49
#